data_AF-A0A0P9LV37-F1
#
_entry.id   AF-A0A0P9LV37-F1
#
_cell.length_a   1.000
_cell.length_b   1.000
_cell.length_c   1.000
_cell.angle_alpha   90.00
_cell.angle_beta   90.00
_cell.angle_gamma   90.00
#
_symmetry.space_group_name_H-M   'P 1'
#
loop_
_entity.id
_entity.type
_entity.pdbx_description
1 polymer ?
#
loop_
_entity_poly.entity_id
_entity_poly.type
_entity_poly.pdbx_seq_one_letter_code
_entity_poly.pdbx_strand_id
1 'polypeptide(L)'
;MTTRNIDKEQFYAEVVAGRPAIWEIAAGVSFCTRRECMDWGLALQVDWHNLGPSQFGEALERRFDDPERYHDYFLFLDSRREFVIWRCLPGELDRAALDEISTHQLQLMGLEHLGKSLSRH
;
A
#
# COMPACT_ATOMS: atom_id res chain seq x y z
N MET A 1 -18.52 4.74 9.46
CA MET A 1 -18.54 4.57 7.99
C MET A 1 -18.27 3.12 7.71
N THR A 2 -19.24 2.41 7.13
CA THR A 2 -19.13 0.98 6.80
C THR A 2 -18.21 0.86 5.59
N THR A 3 -16.97 0.42 5.80
CA THR A 3 -16.02 0.15 4.72
C THR A 3 -16.62 -0.96 3.86
N ARG A 4 -17.08 -0.61 2.65
CA ARG A 4 -17.53 -1.60 1.68
C ARG A 4 -16.29 -2.41 1.30
N ASN A 5 -16.26 -3.68 1.67
CA ASN A 5 -15.20 -4.59 1.27
C ASN A 5 -15.31 -4.80 -0.25
N ILE A 6 -14.51 -4.06 -1.02
CA ILE A 6 -14.40 -4.17 -2.47
C ILE A 6 -13.29 -5.17 -2.79
N ASP A 7 -13.45 -5.97 -3.83
CA ASP A 7 -12.39 -6.85 -4.30
C ASP A 7 -11.28 -6.06 -5.03
N LYS A 8 -10.18 -6.75 -5.35
CA LYS A 8 -9.02 -6.19 -6.03
C LYS A 8 -9.39 -5.48 -7.33
N GLU A 9 -10.25 -6.11 -8.14
CA GLU A 9 -10.59 -5.60 -9.47
C GLU A 9 -11.40 -4.32 -9.40
N GLN A 10 -12.35 -4.26 -8.47
CA GLN A 10 -13.13 -3.07 -8.21
C GLN A 10 -12.25 -1.96 -7.64
N PHE A 11 -11.37 -2.28 -6.67
CA PHE A 11 -10.42 -1.31 -6.13
C PHE A 11 -9.55 -0.69 -7.23
N TYR A 12 -8.93 -1.51 -8.08
CA TYR A 12 -8.11 -1.00 -9.18
C TYR A 12 -8.91 -0.19 -10.20
N ALA A 13 -10.16 -0.57 -10.49
CA ALA A 13 -11.02 0.22 -11.36
C ALA A 13 -11.30 1.62 -10.81
N GLU A 14 -11.52 1.74 -9.49
CA GLU A 14 -11.72 3.03 -8.82
C GLU A 14 -10.45 3.88 -8.83
N VAL A 15 -9.30 3.28 -8.54
CA VAL A 15 -8.00 3.97 -8.52
C VAL A 15 -7.63 4.50 -9.91
N VAL A 16 -7.76 3.68 -10.96
CA VAL A 16 -7.52 4.08 -12.37
C VAL A 16 -8.47 5.21 -12.78
N ALA A 17 -9.70 5.21 -12.30
CA ALA A 17 -10.65 6.28 -12.56
C ALA A 17 -10.42 7.55 -11.73
N GLY A 18 -9.33 7.62 -10.95
CA GLY A 18 -8.98 8.77 -10.11
C GLY A 18 -9.95 8.98 -8.94
N ARG A 19 -10.68 7.94 -8.51
CA ARG A 19 -11.65 8.02 -7.41
C ARG A 19 -11.03 7.52 -6.10
N PRO A 20 -11.41 8.13 -4.95
CA PRO A 20 -11.00 7.63 -3.66
C PRO A 20 -11.47 6.19 -3.43
N ALA A 21 -10.56 5.30 -3.06
CA ALA A 21 -10.85 3.88 -2.82
C ALA A 21 -10.09 3.35 -1.61
N ILE A 22 -10.68 2.36 -0.94
CA ILE A 22 -10.08 1.62 0.18
C ILE A 22 -10.39 0.14 0.00
N TRP A 23 -9.38 -0.70 0.15
CA TRP A 23 -9.47 -2.15 0.09
C TRP A 23 -8.73 -2.77 1.28
N GLU A 24 -9.50 -3.34 2.22
CA GLU A 24 -8.96 -4.06 3.37
C GLU A 24 -8.64 -5.50 2.98
N ILE A 25 -7.35 -5.86 2.98
CA ILE A 25 -6.86 -7.17 2.54
C ILE A 25 -6.68 -8.16 3.70
N ALA A 26 -6.56 -7.63 4.91
CA ALA A 26 -6.53 -8.37 6.17
C ALA A 26 -6.91 -7.40 7.30
N ALA A 27 -7.23 -7.91 8.48
CA ALA A 27 -7.59 -7.07 9.62
C ALA A 27 -6.49 -6.03 9.91
N GLY A 28 -6.85 -4.74 9.80
CA GLY A 28 -5.92 -3.63 10.00
C GLY A 28 -4.80 -3.51 8.96
N VAL A 29 -4.95 -4.14 7.79
CA VAL A 29 -4.06 -3.98 6.63
C VAL A 29 -4.92 -3.61 5.42
N SER A 30 -4.70 -2.42 4.87
CA SER A 30 -5.49 -1.94 3.75
C SER A 30 -4.66 -1.20 2.70
N PHE A 31 -5.06 -1.33 1.45
CA PHE A 31 -4.67 -0.40 0.40
C PHE A 31 -5.68 0.74 0.34
N CYS A 32 -5.21 1.97 0.21
CA CYS A 32 -6.08 3.11 -0.03
C CYS A 32 -5.42 4.14 -0.92
N THR A 33 -6.23 4.93 -1.61
CA THR A 33 -5.73 6.12 -2.29
C THR A 33 -5.62 7.28 -1.31
N ARG A 34 -4.51 8.01 -1.33
CA ARG A 34 -4.31 9.18 -0.48
C ARG A 34 -3.54 10.28 -1.20
N ARG A 35 -3.87 11.54 -0.87
CA ARG A 35 -3.04 12.69 -1.21
C ARG A 35 -1.95 12.91 -0.17
N GLU A 36 -0.71 12.96 -0.60
CA GLU A 36 0.45 13.37 0.20
C GLU A 36 1.28 14.36 -0.63
N CYS A 37 1.81 15.40 0.00
CA CYS A 37 2.62 16.43 -0.69
C CYS A 37 1.99 17.04 -1.97
N MET A 38 0.66 17.14 -2.02
CA MET A 38 -0.15 17.59 -3.18
C MET A 38 -0.34 16.56 -4.31
N ASP A 39 0.32 15.41 -4.23
CA ASP A 39 0.24 14.35 -5.22
C ASP A 39 -0.75 13.25 -4.82
N TRP A 40 -1.37 12.61 -5.82
CA TRP A 40 -2.25 11.46 -5.63
C TRP A 40 -1.44 10.17 -5.67
N GLY A 41 -1.61 9.32 -4.66
CA GLY A 41 -0.83 8.09 -4.56
C GLY A 41 -1.61 6.91 -3.98
N LEU A 42 -0.97 5.75 -4.06
CA LEU A 42 -1.41 4.52 -3.44
C LEU A 42 -0.67 4.33 -2.12
N ALA A 43 -1.41 4.08 -1.05
CA ALA A 43 -0.90 3.80 0.27
C ALA A 43 -1.24 2.36 0.68
N LEU A 44 -0.27 1.67 1.28
CA LEU A 44 -0.50 0.54 2.16
C LEU A 44 -0.51 1.07 3.59
N GLN A 45 -1.63 0.92 4.28
CA GLN A 45 -1.79 1.28 5.68
C GLN A 45 -1.83 0.02 6.54
N VAL A 46 -1.00 0.01 7.58
CA VAL A 46 -0.96 -1.06 8.57
C VAL A 46 -1.19 -0.46 9.95
N ASP A 47 -2.17 -0.99 10.68
CA ASP A 47 -2.36 -0.65 12.08
C ASP A 47 -1.09 -1.03 12.86
N TRP A 48 -0.53 -0.05 13.58
CA TRP A 48 0.66 -0.25 14.40
C TRP A 48 0.53 -1.39 15.40
N HIS A 49 -0.67 -1.67 15.91
CA HIS A 49 -0.90 -2.78 16.84
C HIS A 49 -0.77 -4.16 16.19
N ASN A 50 -0.84 -4.23 14.87
CA ASN A 50 -0.68 -5.47 14.10
C ASN A 50 0.75 -5.66 13.60
N LEU A 51 1.65 -4.70 13.85
CA LEU A 51 3.05 -4.83 13.48
C LEU A 51 3.84 -5.68 14.48
N GLY A 52 4.67 -6.58 13.97
CA GLY A 52 5.68 -7.24 14.78
C GLY A 52 6.71 -6.24 15.35
N PRO A 53 7.36 -6.52 16.49
CA PRO A 53 8.26 -5.58 17.17
C PRO A 53 9.40 -5.01 16.30
N SER A 54 9.89 -5.80 15.32
CA SER A 54 10.97 -5.40 14.42
C SER A 54 10.49 -4.98 13.03
N GLN A 55 9.20 -5.17 12.71
CA GLN A 55 8.71 -5.09 11.34
C GLN A 55 8.85 -3.69 10.73
N PHE A 56 8.70 -2.65 11.54
CA PHE A 56 8.96 -1.27 11.13
C PHE A 56 10.44 -1.03 10.79
N GLY A 57 11.35 -1.50 11.65
CA GLY A 57 12.79 -1.39 11.42
C GLY A 57 13.22 -2.14 10.16
N GLU A 58 12.76 -3.38 10.00
CA GLU A 58 13.02 -4.19 8.81
C GLU A 58 12.46 -3.56 7.53
N ALA A 59 11.30 -2.90 7.60
CA ALA A 59 10.75 -2.19 6.44
C ALA A 59 11.61 -0.99 6.02
N LEU A 60 12.18 -0.27 7.00
CA LEU A 60 13.15 0.78 6.73
C LEU A 60 14.45 0.21 6.16
N GLU A 61 14.98 -0.88 6.73
CA GLU A 61 16.18 -1.54 6.22
C GLU A 61 16.01 -1.96 4.75
N ARG A 62 14.93 -2.69 4.42
CA ARG A 62 14.61 -3.08 3.03
C ARG A 62 14.53 -1.89 2.08
N ARG A 63 13.98 -0.77 2.56
CA ARG A 63 13.83 0.46 1.77
C ARG A 63 15.19 1.05 1.40
N PHE A 64 16.17 0.98 2.30
CA PHE A 64 17.51 1.55 2.09
C PHE A 64 18.49 0.57 1.44
N ASP A 65 18.26 -0.74 1.57
CA ASP A 65 19.07 -1.79 0.95
C ASP A 65 18.93 -1.80 -0.60
N ASP A 66 17.76 -1.45 -1.12
CA ASP A 66 17.49 -1.34 -2.56
C ASP A 66 16.93 0.04 -2.93
N PRO A 67 17.81 1.07 -2.95
CA PRO A 67 17.38 2.45 -3.16
C PRO A 67 16.88 2.70 -4.58
N GLU A 68 17.35 1.95 -5.58
CA GLU A 68 16.92 2.07 -6.97
C GLU A 68 15.46 1.63 -7.13
N ARG A 69 15.12 0.47 -6.56
CA ARG A 69 13.76 -0.07 -6.65
C ARG A 69 12.77 0.72 -5.82
N TYR A 70 13.16 1.11 -4.61
CA TYR A 70 12.22 1.68 -3.66
C TYR A 70 12.24 3.20 -3.63
N HIS A 71 13.01 3.88 -4.49
CA HIS A 71 13.24 5.32 -4.46
C HIS A 71 11.96 6.18 -4.29
N ASP A 72 10.86 5.78 -4.92
CA ASP A 72 9.55 6.47 -4.90
C ASP A 72 8.63 6.08 -3.73
N TYR A 73 9.08 5.20 -2.84
CA TYR A 73 8.29 4.72 -1.69
C TYR A 73 8.68 5.50 -0.44
N PHE A 74 7.67 6.16 0.13
CA PHE A 74 7.77 6.95 1.34
C PHE A 74 7.14 6.19 2.50
N LEU A 75 7.90 6.04 3.60
CA LEU A 75 7.49 5.30 4.78
C LEU A 75 7.33 6.29 5.95
N PHE A 76 6.16 6.33 6.57
CA PHE A 76 5.91 7.25 7.68
C PHE A 76 4.81 6.75 8.62
N LEU A 77 4.76 7.32 9.82
CA LEU A 77 3.64 7.16 10.75
C LEU A 77 2.70 8.35 10.59
N ASP A 78 1.40 8.09 10.41
CA ASP A 78 0.42 9.16 10.34
C ASP A 78 -0.10 9.60 11.72
N SER A 79 -0.99 10.59 11.75
CA SER A 79 -1.55 11.14 12.99
C SER A 79 -2.37 10.14 13.80
N ARG A 80 -2.83 9.04 13.18
CA ARG A 80 -3.55 7.94 13.82
C ARG A 80 -2.60 6.82 14.27
N ARG A 81 -1.29 7.03 14.11
CA ARG A 81 -0.23 6.04 14.33
C ARG A 81 -0.39 4.81 13.43
N GLU A 82 -1.01 4.96 12.26
CA GLU A 82 -0.94 3.92 11.24
C GLU A 82 0.42 4.02 10.54
N PHE A 83 1.05 2.88 10.28
CA PHE A 83 2.25 2.86 9.45
C PHE A 83 1.84 2.83 7.98
N VAL A 84 2.38 3.78 7.23
CA VAL A 84 1.99 4.04 5.85
C VAL A 84 3.20 3.87 4.96
N ILE A 85 3.06 3.03 3.93
CA ILE A 85 3.94 3.03 2.76
C ILE A 85 3.19 3.68 1.60
N TRP A 86 3.59 4.86 1.20
CA TRP A 86 2.95 5.63 0.12
C TRP A 86 3.86 5.71 -1.10
N ARG A 87 3.27 5.62 -2.30
CA ARG A 87 3.93 5.91 -3.57
C ARG A 87 3.00 6.75 -4.44
N CYS A 88 3.55 7.82 -5.04
CA CYS A 88 2.85 8.61 -6.03
C CYS A 88 2.45 7.74 -7.23
N LEU A 89 1.23 7.93 -7.74
CA LEU A 89 0.78 7.19 -8.92
C LEU A 89 1.37 7.82 -10.20
N PRO A 90 1.87 7.02 -11.15
CA PRO A 90 2.36 7.54 -12.42
C PRO A 90 1.23 8.18 -13.23
N GLY A 91 1.59 9.10 -14.15
CA GLY A 91 0.61 9.80 -15.00
C GLY A 91 -0.17 8.87 -15.94
N GLU A 92 0.49 7.83 -16.47
CA GLU A 92 -0.18 6.71 -17.15
C GLU A 92 -0.32 5.56 -16.17
N LEU A 93 -1.56 5.27 -15.78
CA LEU A 93 -1.87 4.27 -14.75
C LEU A 93 -2.71 3.15 -15.33
N ASP A 94 -2.21 1.92 -15.22
CA ASP A 94 -2.94 0.71 -15.54
C ASP A 94 -2.94 -0.27 -14.34
N ARG A 95 -3.60 -1.41 -14.53
CA ARG A 95 -3.71 -2.45 -13.50
C ARG A 95 -2.37 -3.12 -13.20
N ALA A 96 -1.49 -3.24 -14.19
CA ALA A 96 -0.19 -3.88 -14.01
C ALA A 96 0.73 -3.01 -13.14
N ALA A 97 0.74 -1.70 -13.37
CA ALA A 97 1.44 -0.73 -12.54
C ALA A 97 0.91 -0.75 -11.09
N LEU A 98 -0.42 -0.82 -10.89
CA LEU A 98 -1.00 -0.96 -9.55
C LEU A 98 -0.57 -2.25 -8.87
N ASP A 99 -0.54 -3.36 -9.61
CA ASP A 99 -0.10 -4.65 -9.09
C ASP A 99 1.37 -4.64 -8.66
N GLU A 100 2.23 -4.01 -9.45
CA GLU A 100 3.63 -3.83 -9.12
C GLU A 100 3.81 -2.96 -7.86
N ILE A 101 3.10 -1.83 -7.80
CA ILE A 101 3.15 -0.94 -6.64
C ILE A 101 2.70 -1.66 -5.38
N SER A 102 1.55 -2.34 -5.42
CA SER A 102 1.01 -3.14 -4.32
C SER A 102 1.98 -4.24 -3.88
N THR A 103 2.59 -4.94 -4.83
CA THR A 103 3.57 -6.01 -4.55
C THR A 103 4.79 -5.47 -3.81
N HIS A 104 5.34 -4.33 -4.27
CA HIS A 104 6.47 -3.69 -3.61
C HIS A 104 6.13 -3.18 -2.20
N GLN A 105 4.94 -2.61 -2.00
CA GLN A 105 4.48 -2.19 -0.66
C GLN A 105 4.41 -3.38 0.30
N LEU A 106 3.86 -4.51 -0.16
CA LEU A 106 3.81 -5.73 0.66
C LEU A 106 5.20 -6.26 0.98
N GLN A 107 6.12 -6.28 0.01
CA GLN A 107 7.49 -6.73 0.23
C GLN A 107 8.27 -5.86 1.22
N LEU A 108 8.13 -4.53 1.13
CA LEU A 108 8.71 -3.61 2.11
C LEU A 108 8.21 -3.96 3.52
N MET A 109 6.92 -4.25 3.67
CA MET A 109 6.33 -4.66 4.95
C MET A 109 6.60 -6.11 5.38
N GLY A 110 7.19 -6.97 4.54
CA GLY A 110 7.27 -8.41 4.81
C GLY A 110 5.89 -9.12 4.81
N LEU A 111 4.95 -8.59 4.03
CA LEU A 111 3.56 -9.05 3.91
C LEU A 111 3.25 -9.70 2.55
N GLU A 112 4.27 -10.14 1.80
CA GLU A 112 4.12 -10.74 0.46
C GLU A 112 3.25 -12.00 0.43
N HIS A 113 3.07 -12.66 1.59
CA HIS A 113 2.15 -13.78 1.74
C HIS A 113 0.69 -13.37 1.50
N LEU A 114 0.31 -12.13 1.81
CA LEU A 114 -1.02 -11.59 1.50
C LEU A 114 -1.20 -11.43 -0.01
N GLY A 115 -0.18 -10.93 -0.71
CA GLY A 115 -0.22 -10.77 -2.18
C GLY A 115 -0.50 -12.08 -2.93
N LYS A 116 0.10 -13.19 -2.49
CA LYS A 116 -0.15 -14.52 -3.06
C LYS A 116 -1.60 -15.00 -2.88
N SER A 117 -2.26 -14.58 -1.80
CA SER A 117 -3.66 -14.91 -1.55
C SER A 117 -4.61 -14.09 -2.43
N LEU A 118 -4.19 -12.89 -2.83
CA LEU A 118 -4.97 -11.95 -3.63
C LEU A 118 -4.97 -12.29 -5.13
N SER A 119 -4.04 -13.14 -5.61
CA SER A 119 -4.00 -13.64 -6.99
C SER A 119 -4.83 -14.91 -7.22
N ARG A 120 -5.45 -15.49 -6.18
CA ARG A 120 -6.24 -16.73 -6.25
C ARG A 120 -7.76 -16.49 -6.27
N HIS A 121 -8.19 -15.24 -6.24
CA HIS A 121 -9.57 -14.79 -6.28
C HIS A 121 -9.75 -13.80 -7.42
#